data_AF-A0AAE3QZC6-F1
#
_entry.id   AF-A0AAE3QZC6-F1
#
_cell.length_a   1.000
_cell.length_b   1.000
_cell.length_c   1.000
_cell.angle_alpha   90.00
_cell.angle_beta   90.00
_cell.angle_gamma   90.00
#
_symmetry.space_group_name_H-M   'P 1'
#
loop_
_entity.id
_entity.type
_entity.pdbx_description
1 polymer ?
#
loop_
_entity_poly.entity_id
_entity_poly.type
_entity_poly.pdbx_seq_one_letter_code
_entity_poly.pdbx_strand_id
1 'polypeptide(L)'
;MTQDLTVAIKTDKNIDNFQVRFLTDEGVGLLTTRTGDNYLILDSLDYWYDLIQNEYPKKKKCSCKNEWFRVQFTYIQDAETNTIREVNISATCSDCGKVSKPMSVEINYSPTDTLLSAPLTYCEKPNIKYKFTEWTSYWEEEDLKNFLHFVFFDLKLHMYCWFFKHLTQKKVFEKVSFEDAMRILTGKDRYLDFYFSQRELEPIDYINFYDETNGVVLKLDIWRKNEIIQLSSPTRIMDCGLVYYIDFCNQYLDKGEVTDKSNEFEQITIQLKNWMKDTFVTKRGTHCFDGKEAYERFMAERNTE
;
A
#
# COMPACT_ATOMS: atom_id res chain seq x y z
N MET A 1 -10.92 -14.24 32.27
CA MET A 1 -11.51 -15.12 31.24
C MET A 1 -11.74 -14.26 30.02
N THR A 2 -11.09 -14.56 28.90
CA THR A 2 -11.36 -13.90 27.62
C THR A 2 -12.80 -14.23 27.21
N GLN A 3 -13.61 -13.21 26.96
CA GLN A 3 -14.99 -13.41 26.52
C GLN A 3 -15.02 -13.34 24.99
N ASP A 4 -15.30 -14.49 24.36
CA ASP A 4 -15.44 -14.57 22.91
C ASP A 4 -16.90 -14.28 22.54
N LEU A 5 -17.14 -13.22 21.79
CA LEU A 5 -18.47 -12.88 21.29
C LEU A 5 -18.57 -13.32 19.84
N THR A 6 -19.57 -14.14 19.54
CA THR A 6 -19.79 -14.64 18.18
C THR A 6 -21.06 -14.06 17.59
N VAL A 7 -20.95 -13.42 16.42
CA VAL A 7 -22.05 -12.73 15.73
C VAL A 7 -22.20 -13.27 14.31
N ALA A 8 -23.41 -13.75 14.00
CA ALA A 8 -23.79 -14.10 12.64
C ALA A 8 -23.98 -12.80 11.83
N ILE A 9 -23.28 -12.70 10.70
CA ILE A 9 -23.25 -11.48 9.90
C ILE A 9 -24.47 -11.42 8.99
N LYS A 10 -25.17 -10.29 9.06
CA LYS A 10 -26.33 -9.98 8.25
C LYS A 10 -26.31 -8.52 7.84
N THR A 11 -26.93 -8.21 6.71
CA THR A 11 -27.18 -6.82 6.32
C THR A 11 -28.30 -6.20 7.14
N ASP A 12 -28.45 -4.88 7.03
CA ASP A 12 -29.60 -4.10 7.49
C ASP A 12 -30.94 -4.66 6.98
N LYS A 13 -30.94 -5.25 5.79
CA LYS A 13 -32.10 -5.94 5.17
C LYS A 13 -32.24 -7.42 5.61
N ASN A 14 -31.53 -7.85 6.67
CA ASN A 14 -31.52 -9.22 7.20
C ASN A 14 -31.10 -10.29 6.17
N ILE A 15 -30.25 -9.94 5.20
CA ILE A 15 -29.64 -10.89 4.25
C ILE A 15 -28.40 -11.50 4.89
N ASP A 16 -28.30 -12.83 4.91
CA ASP A 16 -27.24 -13.58 5.60
C ASP A 16 -26.35 -14.42 4.65
N ASN A 17 -26.56 -14.30 3.34
CA ASN A 17 -25.88 -15.14 2.35
C ASN A 17 -25.16 -14.29 1.31
N PHE A 18 -23.86 -14.52 1.18
CA PHE A 18 -22.95 -13.64 0.47
C PHE A 18 -22.04 -14.40 -0.51
N GLN A 19 -21.72 -13.76 -1.62
CA GLN A 19 -20.46 -14.00 -2.32
C GLN A 19 -19.35 -13.28 -1.57
N VAL A 20 -18.21 -13.94 -1.43
CA VAL A 20 -17.17 -13.49 -0.51
C VAL A 20 -15.84 -13.30 -1.23
N ARG A 21 -15.16 -12.19 -0.93
CA ARG A 21 -13.80 -11.87 -1.39
C ARG A 21 -12.99 -11.41 -0.20
N PHE A 22 -11.80 -11.96 -0.03
CA PHE A 22 -10.89 -11.56 1.04
C PHE A 22 -9.50 -11.31 0.47
N LEU A 23 -8.84 -10.30 1.02
CA LEU A 23 -7.39 -10.15 0.97
C LEU A 23 -6.91 -10.52 2.37
N THR A 24 -6.60 -11.80 2.55
CA THR A 24 -6.39 -12.40 3.89
C THR A 24 -5.24 -11.76 4.64
N ASP A 25 -4.18 -11.43 3.90
CA ASP A 25 -2.92 -10.92 4.46
C ASP A 25 -3.07 -9.45 4.91
N GLU A 26 -4.08 -8.76 4.38
CA GLU A 26 -4.36 -7.34 4.64
C GLU A 26 -5.55 -7.13 5.58
N GLY A 27 -6.21 -8.22 6.01
CA GLY A 27 -7.34 -8.10 6.93
C GLY A 27 -8.62 -7.47 6.35
N VAL A 28 -8.74 -7.34 5.02
CA VAL A 28 -9.91 -6.71 4.35
C VAL A 28 -10.77 -7.68 3.56
N GLY A 29 -12.03 -7.32 3.34
CA GLY A 29 -12.98 -8.20 2.65
C GLY A 29 -14.23 -7.52 2.14
N LEU A 30 -14.81 -8.10 1.10
CA LEU A 30 -16.05 -7.70 0.47
C LEU A 30 -17.07 -8.84 0.49
N LEU A 31 -18.26 -8.52 0.98
CA LEU A 31 -19.44 -9.37 0.95
C LEU A 31 -20.45 -8.80 -0.06
N THR A 32 -20.82 -9.59 -1.06
CA THR A 32 -21.83 -9.21 -2.06
C THR A 32 -23.09 -10.06 -1.87
N THR A 33 -24.24 -9.42 -1.69
CA THR A 33 -25.52 -10.12 -1.54
C THR A 33 -26.02 -10.67 -2.88
N ARG A 34 -27.12 -11.45 -2.85
CA ARG A 34 -27.83 -11.89 -4.06
C ARG A 34 -28.45 -10.74 -4.86
N THR A 35 -28.75 -9.61 -4.22
CA THR A 35 -29.27 -8.41 -4.90
C THR A 35 -28.17 -7.61 -5.58
N GLY A 36 -26.90 -7.94 -5.33
CA GLY A 36 -25.74 -7.21 -5.84
C GLY A 36 -25.27 -6.07 -4.92
N ASP A 37 -25.91 -5.89 -3.76
CA ASP A 37 -25.47 -4.93 -2.74
C ASP A 37 -24.11 -5.39 -2.16
N ASN A 38 -23.15 -4.48 -2.03
CA ASN A 38 -21.82 -4.80 -1.54
C ASN A 38 -21.55 -4.18 -0.18
N TYR A 39 -20.86 -4.92 0.68
CA TYR A 39 -20.56 -4.53 2.04
C TYR A 39 -19.11 -4.88 2.36
N LEU A 40 -18.36 -3.90 2.84
CA LEU A 40 -17.01 -4.09 3.38
C LEU A 40 -17.09 -4.56 4.83
N ILE A 41 -16.16 -5.41 5.22
CA ILE A 41 -16.05 -5.90 6.60
C ILE A 41 -15.22 -4.92 7.45
N LEU A 42 -15.51 -4.84 8.75
CA LEU A 42 -14.62 -4.24 9.78
C LEU A 42 -14.07 -2.84 9.46
N ASP A 43 -14.91 -1.94 8.93
CA ASP A 43 -14.54 -0.57 8.54
C ASP A 43 -13.35 -0.47 7.58
N SER A 44 -13.19 -1.46 6.69
CA SER A 44 -12.10 -1.51 5.72
C SER A 44 -12.25 -0.54 4.54
N LEU A 45 -13.15 0.45 4.59
CA LEU A 45 -13.42 1.36 3.47
C LEU A 45 -12.16 2.12 3.03
N ASP A 46 -11.40 2.64 3.98
CA ASP A 46 -10.23 3.46 3.69
C ASP A 46 -9.07 2.65 3.10
N TYR A 47 -9.01 1.34 3.37
CA TYR A 47 -7.92 0.47 2.91
C TYR A 47 -8.29 -0.33 1.66
N TRP A 48 -9.57 -0.70 1.53
CA TRP A 48 -10.04 -1.62 0.49
C TRP A 48 -9.61 -1.17 -0.90
N TYR A 49 -9.81 0.10 -1.21
CA TYR A 49 -9.52 0.61 -2.53
C TYR A 49 -8.02 0.66 -2.82
N ASP A 50 -7.19 1.02 -1.84
CA ASP A 50 -5.75 1.07 -2.02
C ASP A 50 -5.18 -0.30 -2.37
N LEU A 51 -5.73 -1.35 -1.76
CA LEU A 51 -5.30 -2.73 -1.95
C LEU A 51 -5.72 -3.33 -3.30
N ILE A 52 -6.83 -2.86 -3.90
CA ILE A 52 -7.35 -3.42 -5.16
C ILE A 52 -6.85 -2.69 -6.42
N GLN A 53 -5.96 -1.70 -6.29
CA GLN A 53 -5.45 -0.95 -7.45
C GLN A 53 -4.80 -1.89 -8.47
N ASN A 54 -4.00 -2.84 -8.00
CA ASN A 54 -3.31 -3.83 -8.83
C ASN A 54 -4.24 -4.98 -9.23
N GLU A 55 -4.67 -5.80 -8.27
CA GLU A 55 -5.55 -6.96 -8.51
C GLU A 55 -6.81 -6.90 -7.66
N TYR A 56 -7.94 -7.29 -8.26
CA TYR A 56 -9.19 -7.41 -7.53
C TYR A 56 -9.35 -8.85 -6.97
N PRO A 57 -9.59 -9.03 -5.66
CA PRO A 57 -9.55 -10.34 -5.03
C PRO A 57 -10.58 -11.31 -5.61
N LYS A 58 -10.16 -12.56 -5.82
CA LYS A 58 -10.97 -13.61 -6.42
C LYS A 58 -12.15 -14.00 -5.51
N LYS A 59 -13.25 -14.47 -6.14
CA LYS A 59 -14.41 -14.98 -5.38
C LYS A 59 -14.00 -16.27 -4.69
N LYS A 60 -14.34 -16.40 -3.41
CA LYS A 60 -14.25 -17.68 -2.71
C LYS A 60 -15.21 -18.69 -3.35
N LYS A 61 -14.71 -19.91 -3.62
CA LYS A 61 -15.52 -21.04 -4.08
C LYS A 61 -15.37 -22.21 -3.12
N CYS A 62 -16.50 -22.87 -2.83
CA CYS A 62 -16.48 -24.11 -2.07
C CYS A 62 -16.02 -25.27 -2.95
N SER A 63 -15.57 -26.38 -2.35
CA SER A 63 -15.26 -27.62 -3.08
C SER A 63 -16.50 -28.22 -3.78
N CYS A 64 -17.72 -27.93 -3.31
CA CYS A 64 -18.96 -28.27 -4.03
C CYS A 64 -19.30 -27.30 -5.17
N LYS A 65 -18.38 -26.37 -5.51
CA LYS A 65 -18.53 -25.31 -6.53
C LYS A 65 -19.53 -24.19 -6.17
N ASN A 66 -20.22 -24.27 -5.02
CA ASN A 66 -21.05 -23.17 -4.53
C ASN A 66 -20.20 -21.92 -4.19
N GLU A 67 -20.76 -20.74 -4.46
CA GLU A 67 -20.12 -19.44 -4.23
C GLU A 67 -20.79 -18.62 -3.11
N TRP A 68 -21.79 -19.21 -2.45
CA TRP A 68 -22.65 -18.55 -1.47
C TRP A 68 -22.35 -19.03 -0.05
N PHE A 69 -22.07 -18.11 0.86
CA PHE A 69 -21.65 -18.39 2.22
C PHE A 69 -22.41 -17.56 3.25
N ARG A 70 -22.73 -18.18 4.39
CA ARG A 70 -23.06 -17.47 5.61
C ARG A 70 -21.77 -17.11 6.35
N VAL A 71 -21.64 -15.86 6.77
CA VAL A 71 -20.44 -15.33 7.40
C VAL A 71 -20.70 -15.10 8.88
N GLN A 72 -19.70 -15.34 9.72
CA GLN A 72 -19.76 -15.13 11.16
C GLN A 72 -18.43 -14.57 11.67
N PHE A 73 -18.51 -13.56 12.54
CA PHE A 73 -17.36 -12.96 13.19
C PHE A 73 -17.32 -13.41 14.65
N THR A 74 -16.14 -13.82 15.10
CA THR A 74 -15.85 -14.13 16.50
C THR A 74 -14.86 -13.08 17.00
N TYR A 75 -15.37 -12.16 17.81
CA TYR A 75 -14.60 -11.08 18.44
C TYR A 75 -13.95 -11.59 19.70
N ILE A 76 -12.64 -11.40 19.80
CA ILE A 76 -11.87 -11.71 20.98
C ILE A 76 -11.53 -10.40 21.68
N GLN A 77 -11.97 -10.27 22.93
CA GLN A 77 -11.78 -9.06 23.74
C GLN A 77 -10.58 -9.21 24.68
N ASP A 78 -9.93 -8.09 24.96
CA ASP A 78 -9.01 -7.96 26.08
C ASP A 78 -9.78 -8.03 27.41
N ALA A 79 -9.30 -8.83 28.36
CA ALA A 79 -10.03 -9.13 29.59
C ALA A 79 -10.09 -7.94 30.57
N GLU A 80 -9.18 -6.98 30.47
CA GLU A 80 -9.09 -5.85 31.37
C GLU A 80 -9.85 -4.63 30.83
N THR A 81 -9.80 -4.43 29.51
CA THR A 81 -10.36 -3.23 28.86
C THR A 81 -11.66 -3.48 28.11
N ASN A 82 -12.04 -4.73 27.87
CA ASN A 82 -13.13 -5.15 26.96
C ASN A 82 -12.97 -4.66 25.51
N THR A 83 -11.79 -4.14 25.15
CA THR A 83 -11.46 -3.71 23.78
C THR A 83 -11.32 -4.94 22.89
N ILE A 84 -11.83 -4.88 21.66
CA ILE A 84 -11.63 -5.95 20.69
C ILE A 84 -10.17 -5.92 20.23
N ARG A 85 -9.45 -7.02 20.45
CA ARG A 85 -8.06 -7.18 19.99
C ARG A 85 -7.95 -7.93 18.68
N GLU A 86 -8.94 -8.79 18.38
CA GLU A 86 -8.87 -9.70 17.25
C GLU A 86 -10.28 -10.08 16.79
N VAL A 87 -10.48 -10.23 15.48
CA VAL A 87 -11.72 -10.71 14.88
C VAL A 87 -11.43 -11.91 13.99
N ASN A 88 -11.92 -13.07 14.41
CA ASN A 88 -11.86 -14.30 13.62
C ASN A 88 -13.05 -14.39 12.69
N ILE A 89 -12.80 -14.57 11.39
CA ILE A 89 -13.85 -14.66 10.38
C ILE A 89 -14.03 -16.11 9.96
N SER A 90 -15.28 -16.55 9.96
CA SER A 90 -15.69 -17.86 9.47
C SER A 90 -16.74 -17.76 8.38
N ALA A 91 -16.66 -18.65 7.40
CA ALA A 91 -17.57 -18.72 6.26
C ALA A 91 -18.07 -20.15 6.08
N THR A 92 -19.39 -20.32 6.14
CA THR A 92 -20.11 -21.59 6.03
C THR A 92 -20.81 -21.66 4.68
N CYS A 93 -20.47 -22.65 3.87
CA CYS A 93 -21.10 -22.87 2.56
C CYS A 93 -22.61 -23.06 2.72
N SER A 94 -23.41 -22.28 2.00
CA SER A 94 -24.87 -22.35 2.10
C SER A 94 -25.49 -23.63 1.53
N ASP A 95 -24.71 -24.41 0.77
CA ASP A 95 -25.15 -25.61 0.08
C ASP A 95 -24.74 -26.88 0.84
N CYS A 96 -23.43 -27.11 1.01
CA CYS A 96 -22.92 -28.31 1.68
C CYS A 96 -22.60 -28.14 3.18
N GLY A 97 -22.81 -26.95 3.76
CA GLY A 97 -22.57 -26.68 5.18
C GLY A 97 -21.09 -26.66 5.61
N LYS A 98 -20.14 -26.85 4.68
CA LYS A 98 -18.71 -26.85 4.99
C LYS A 98 -18.28 -25.49 5.55
N VAL A 99 -17.69 -25.50 6.74
CA VAL A 99 -17.14 -24.33 7.42
C VAL A 99 -15.68 -24.14 7.02
N SER A 100 -15.27 -22.89 6.83
CA SER A 100 -13.88 -22.48 6.67
C SER A 100 -13.58 -21.26 7.52
N LYS A 101 -12.34 -21.11 7.96
CA LYS A 101 -11.83 -19.95 8.70
C LYS A 101 -10.88 -19.17 7.80
N PRO A 102 -11.40 -18.32 6.90
CA PRO A 102 -10.59 -17.68 5.86
C PRO A 102 -9.52 -16.73 6.38
N MET A 103 -9.72 -16.07 7.53
CA MET A 103 -8.80 -15.05 8.04
C MET A 103 -9.06 -14.75 9.52
N SER A 104 -8.05 -14.19 10.17
CA SER A 104 -8.15 -13.48 11.44
C SER A 104 -7.57 -12.08 11.27
N VAL A 105 -8.18 -11.09 11.90
CA VAL A 105 -7.79 -9.68 11.80
C VAL A 105 -7.40 -9.19 13.19
N GLU A 106 -6.15 -8.77 13.35
CA GLU A 106 -5.72 -8.07 14.56
C GLU A 106 -6.19 -6.61 14.53
N ILE A 107 -6.74 -6.14 15.65
CA ILE A 107 -7.26 -4.78 15.80
C ILE A 107 -6.26 -3.98 16.61
N ASN A 108 -5.65 -2.98 15.99
CA ASN A 108 -4.59 -2.16 16.55
C ASN A 108 -5.03 -0.70 16.81
N TYR A 109 -6.34 -0.47 16.93
CA TYR A 109 -6.93 0.85 17.20
C TYR A 109 -7.97 0.78 18.33
N SER A 110 -8.31 1.95 18.88
CA SER A 110 -9.33 2.14 19.90
C SER A 110 -9.99 3.51 19.68
N PRO A 111 -11.31 3.67 19.93
CA PRO A 111 -12.27 2.69 20.47
C PRO A 111 -12.70 1.63 19.44
N THR A 112 -13.31 0.53 19.92
CA THR A 112 -13.71 -0.62 19.08
C THR A 112 -15.21 -0.93 19.11
N ASP A 113 -16.03 -0.11 19.78
CA ASP A 113 -17.46 -0.36 19.96
C ASP A 113 -18.25 -0.44 18.64
N THR A 114 -17.77 0.26 17.61
CA THR A 114 -18.36 0.28 16.28
C THR A 114 -18.25 -1.07 15.57
N LEU A 115 -17.24 -1.88 15.89
CA LEU A 115 -17.06 -3.20 15.27
C LEU A 115 -18.20 -4.17 15.58
N LEU A 116 -18.82 -4.05 16.76
CA LEU A 116 -19.96 -4.90 17.15
C LEU A 116 -21.27 -4.39 16.58
N SER A 117 -21.46 -3.07 16.60
CA SER A 117 -22.72 -2.42 16.22
C SER A 117 -22.86 -2.24 14.70
N ALA A 118 -21.76 -2.08 13.98
CA ALA A 118 -21.70 -1.88 12.54
C ALA A 118 -20.55 -2.71 11.91
N PRO A 119 -20.61 -4.05 11.95
CA PRO A 119 -19.54 -4.91 11.41
C PRO A 119 -19.42 -4.86 9.89
N LEU A 120 -20.43 -4.31 9.22
CA LEU A 120 -20.52 -4.16 7.77
C LEU A 120 -20.70 -2.69 7.41
N THR A 121 -19.94 -2.23 6.43
CA THR A 121 -20.08 -0.91 5.82
C THR A 121 -20.60 -1.06 4.40
N TYR A 122 -21.77 -0.48 4.09
CA TYR A 122 -22.30 -0.51 2.72
C TYR A 122 -21.33 0.20 1.75
N CYS A 123 -21.11 -0.41 0.60
CA CYS A 123 -20.18 0.06 -0.41
C CYS A 123 -20.86 0.02 -1.78
N GLU A 124 -21.26 1.18 -2.29
CA GLU A 124 -21.95 1.26 -3.59
C GLU A 124 -21.03 0.83 -4.74
N LYS A 125 -19.76 1.25 -4.69
CA LYS A 125 -18.79 1.08 -5.77
C LYS A 125 -17.52 0.41 -5.27
N PRO A 126 -17.51 -0.90 -4.99
CA PRO A 126 -16.35 -1.58 -4.43
C PRO A 126 -15.16 -1.73 -5.40
N ASN A 127 -15.29 -1.28 -6.64
CA ASN A 127 -14.29 -1.48 -7.69
C ASN A 127 -13.75 -0.15 -8.22
N ILE A 128 -13.63 0.86 -7.36
CA ILE A 128 -13.03 2.13 -7.75
C ILE A 128 -11.52 1.93 -7.91
N LYS A 129 -11.04 2.15 -9.14
CA LYS A 129 -9.64 2.32 -9.46
C LYS A 129 -9.37 3.79 -9.69
N TYR A 130 -8.26 4.30 -9.19
CA TYR A 130 -7.81 5.67 -9.41
C TYR A 130 -6.47 5.66 -10.17
N LYS A 131 -6.03 6.84 -10.64
CA LYS A 131 -4.74 6.99 -11.32
C LYS A 131 -3.55 6.82 -10.36
N PHE A 132 -3.32 5.57 -9.96
CA PHE A 132 -2.09 5.10 -9.31
C PHE A 132 -1.01 4.85 -10.36
N THR A 133 0.22 5.24 -10.07
CA THR A 133 1.38 4.97 -10.91
C THR A 133 2.51 4.39 -10.08
N GLU A 134 2.91 3.19 -10.45
CA GLU A 134 4.13 2.51 -10.00
C GLU A 134 5.03 2.34 -11.23
N TRP A 135 6.27 2.79 -11.14
CA TRP A 135 7.31 2.54 -12.13
C TRP A 135 8.41 1.68 -11.54
N THR A 136 8.97 0.80 -12.36
CA THR A 136 10.07 -0.07 -11.97
C THR A 136 11.31 0.26 -12.78
N SER A 137 12.46 0.32 -12.13
CA SER A 137 13.71 0.72 -12.79
C SER A 137 14.87 -0.14 -12.34
N TYR A 138 15.64 -0.67 -13.28
CA TYR A 138 16.96 -1.25 -13.00
C TYR A 138 18.02 -0.20 -13.21
N TRP A 139 18.66 0.26 -12.15
CA TRP A 139 19.59 1.38 -12.18
C TRP A 139 20.93 1.04 -11.57
N GLU A 140 21.96 1.66 -12.11
CA GLU A 140 23.23 1.80 -11.42
C GLU A 140 23.25 3.05 -10.53
N GLU A 141 24.33 3.21 -9.77
CA GLU A 141 24.50 4.38 -8.91
C GLU A 141 24.44 5.69 -9.72
N GLU A 142 25.01 5.70 -10.94
CA GLU A 142 25.02 6.89 -11.79
C GLU A 142 23.62 7.25 -12.32
N ASP A 143 22.81 6.25 -12.68
CA ASP A 143 21.42 6.46 -13.09
C ASP A 143 20.61 7.11 -11.96
N LEU A 144 20.81 6.64 -10.71
CA LEU A 144 20.18 7.21 -9.53
C LEU A 144 20.62 8.65 -9.28
N LYS A 145 21.92 8.96 -9.43
CA LYS A 145 22.43 10.33 -9.30
C LYS A 145 21.80 11.27 -10.33
N ASN A 146 21.70 10.82 -11.58
CA ASN A 146 21.06 11.58 -12.65
C ASN A 146 19.58 11.83 -12.36
N PHE A 147 18.87 10.84 -11.85
CA PHE A 147 17.47 11.00 -11.41
C PHE A 147 17.34 12.04 -10.29
N LEU A 148 18.15 11.93 -9.23
CA LEU A 148 18.10 12.88 -8.12
C LEU A 148 18.49 14.30 -8.55
N HIS A 149 19.45 14.43 -9.47
CA HIS A 149 19.84 15.71 -10.04
C HIS A 149 18.65 16.34 -10.78
N PHE A 150 18.01 15.58 -11.67
CA PHE A 150 16.85 16.06 -12.41
C PHE A 150 15.70 16.49 -11.49
N VAL A 151 15.38 15.67 -10.49
CA VAL A 151 14.32 15.97 -9.53
C VAL A 151 14.62 17.24 -8.72
N PHE A 152 15.87 17.42 -8.28
CA PHE A 152 16.25 18.54 -7.42
C PHE A 152 16.47 19.85 -8.20
N PHE A 153 17.17 19.82 -9.33
CA PHE A 153 17.56 21.03 -10.05
C PHE A 153 16.58 21.42 -11.15
N ASP A 154 16.09 20.45 -11.93
CA ASP A 154 15.21 20.72 -13.07
C ASP A 154 13.75 20.81 -12.64
N LEU A 155 13.26 19.84 -11.86
CA LEU A 155 11.89 19.88 -11.30
C LEU A 155 11.76 20.77 -10.05
N LYS A 156 12.88 21.14 -9.42
CA LYS A 156 12.94 22.01 -8.23
C LYS A 156 12.09 21.49 -7.07
N LEU A 157 12.05 20.17 -6.88
CA LEU A 157 11.31 19.57 -5.78
C LEU A 157 12.13 19.62 -4.49
N HIS A 158 11.44 19.78 -3.37
CA HIS A 158 12.01 19.51 -2.07
C HIS A 158 12.24 18.01 -1.91
N MET A 159 13.42 17.64 -1.46
CA MET A 159 13.83 16.26 -1.26
C MET A 159 13.90 15.95 0.22
N TYR A 160 13.31 14.82 0.59
CA TYR A 160 13.32 14.26 1.94
C TYR A 160 13.86 12.85 1.88
N CYS A 161 14.57 12.43 2.91
CA CYS A 161 15.10 11.09 3.00
C CYS A 161 14.73 10.47 4.34
N TRP A 162 14.18 9.25 4.29
CA TRP A 162 14.08 8.37 5.44
C TRP A 162 15.28 7.44 5.42
N PHE A 163 16.15 7.54 6.41
CA PHE A 163 17.40 6.78 6.42
C PHE A 163 17.87 6.40 7.81
N PHE A 164 18.65 5.33 7.89
CA PHE A 164 19.38 4.93 9.07
C PHE A 164 20.68 5.73 9.17
N LYS A 165 20.75 6.60 10.19
CA LYS A 165 21.91 7.44 10.46
C LYS A 165 22.93 6.66 11.28
N HIS A 166 24.06 6.31 10.69
CA HIS A 166 25.07 5.43 11.29
C HIS A 166 25.60 5.97 12.62
N LEU A 167 25.76 7.28 12.76
CA LEU A 167 26.31 7.87 14.00
C LEU A 167 25.39 7.69 15.21
N THR A 168 24.07 7.81 15.00
CA THR A 168 23.09 7.69 16.08
C THR A 168 22.48 6.29 16.18
N GLN A 169 22.74 5.44 15.18
CA GLN A 169 22.12 4.11 15.02
C GLN A 169 20.58 4.18 15.05
N LYS A 170 20.00 5.24 14.49
CA LYS A 170 18.55 5.47 14.46
C LYS A 170 18.07 5.89 13.09
N LYS A 171 16.82 5.57 12.79
CA LYS A 171 16.10 6.08 11.62
C LYS A 171 15.70 7.53 11.85
N VAL A 172 15.93 8.36 10.83
CA VAL A 172 15.56 9.76 10.79
C VAL A 172 14.84 10.06 9.49
N PHE A 173 13.91 11.02 9.53
CA PHE A 173 13.22 11.54 8.35
C PHE A 173 13.41 13.05 8.31
N GLU A 174 14.17 13.54 7.35
CA GLU A 174 14.52 14.96 7.25
C GLU A 174 14.60 15.43 5.80
N LYS A 175 14.41 16.73 5.63
CA LYS A 175 14.69 17.42 4.36
C LYS A 175 16.19 17.39 4.12
N VAL A 176 16.60 17.02 2.91
CA VAL A 176 18.02 16.89 2.55
C VAL A 176 18.35 17.77 1.34
N SER A 177 19.55 18.33 1.34
CA SER A 177 20.14 18.94 0.15
C SER A 177 20.54 17.85 -0.87
N PHE A 178 20.86 18.26 -2.10
CA PHE A 178 21.42 17.34 -3.09
C PHE A 178 22.74 16.74 -2.60
N GLU A 179 23.61 17.54 -1.99
CA GLU A 179 24.90 17.12 -1.45
C GLU A 179 24.73 16.14 -0.28
N ASP A 180 23.76 16.38 0.61
CA ASP A 180 23.45 15.47 1.71
C ASP A 180 22.90 14.14 1.19
N ALA A 181 22.02 14.17 0.17
CA ALA A 181 21.53 12.96 -0.46
C ALA A 181 22.67 12.15 -1.09
N MET A 182 23.59 12.79 -1.81
CA MET A 182 24.78 12.13 -2.35
C MET A 182 25.63 11.50 -1.24
N ARG A 183 25.85 12.22 -0.14
CA ARG A 183 26.59 11.70 1.03
C ARG A 183 25.90 10.48 1.64
N ILE A 184 24.57 10.47 1.72
CA ILE A 184 23.80 9.33 2.22
C ILE A 184 23.94 8.14 1.28
N LEU A 185 23.87 8.35 -0.04
CA LEU A 185 24.00 7.28 -1.04
C LEU A 185 25.37 6.60 -1.02
N THR A 186 26.45 7.39 -0.95
CA THR A 186 27.83 6.88 -1.02
C THR A 186 28.44 6.57 0.34
N GLY A 187 27.74 6.93 1.42
CA GLY A 187 28.25 6.91 2.78
C GLY A 187 28.02 5.59 3.51
N LYS A 188 28.15 5.65 4.85
CA LYS A 188 27.77 4.55 5.75
C LYS A 188 26.31 4.60 6.18
N ASP A 189 25.63 5.71 5.89
CA ASP A 189 24.20 5.83 6.13
C ASP A 189 23.46 4.96 5.11
N ARG A 190 22.36 4.36 5.54
CA ARG A 190 21.54 3.51 4.65
C ARG A 190 20.18 4.16 4.50
N TYR A 191 19.91 4.73 3.32
CA TYR A 191 18.56 5.19 3.05
C TYR A 191 17.58 4.04 2.89
N LEU A 192 16.35 4.33 3.29
CA LEU A 192 15.20 3.45 3.20
C LEU A 192 14.33 3.90 2.04
N ASP A 193 14.04 5.20 1.96
CA ASP A 193 13.28 5.80 0.85
C ASP A 193 13.66 7.28 0.68
N PHE A 194 13.51 7.77 -0.55
CA PHE A 194 13.46 9.20 -0.85
C PHE A 194 12.02 9.62 -1.15
N TYR A 195 11.70 10.86 -0.78
CA TYR A 195 10.39 11.47 -1.01
C TYR A 195 10.59 12.86 -1.60
N PHE A 196 9.85 13.16 -2.66
CA PHE A 196 9.96 14.43 -3.39
C PHE A 196 8.62 15.13 -3.42
N SER A 197 8.60 16.42 -3.09
CA SER A 197 7.37 17.22 -3.12
C SER A 197 7.63 18.63 -3.62
N GLN A 198 6.64 19.22 -4.26
CA GLN A 198 6.69 20.63 -4.67
C GLN A 198 6.61 21.57 -3.47
N ARG A 199 5.95 21.14 -2.39
CA ARG A 199 5.78 21.93 -1.17
C ARG A 199 6.70 21.40 -0.09
N GLU A 200 7.11 22.29 0.79
CA GLU A 200 7.80 21.90 2.01
C GLU A 200 6.86 21.05 2.87
N LEU A 201 7.31 19.85 3.19
CA LEU A 201 6.66 18.91 4.09
C LEU A 201 7.09 19.19 5.53
N GLU A 202 6.14 19.15 6.45
CA GLU A 202 6.41 19.10 7.89
C GLU A 202 6.64 17.63 8.32
N PRO A 203 7.87 17.20 8.66
CA PRO A 203 8.16 15.78 8.87
C PRO A 203 7.26 15.10 9.89
N ILE A 204 6.85 15.83 10.95
CA ILE A 204 6.01 15.32 12.03
C ILE A 204 4.66 14.78 11.54
N ASP A 205 4.10 15.34 10.47
CA ASP A 205 2.81 14.92 9.92
C ASP A 205 2.85 13.53 9.28
N TYR A 206 4.05 13.04 8.97
CA TYR A 206 4.29 11.78 8.28
C TYR A 206 4.86 10.69 9.20
N ILE A 207 5.19 11.04 10.43
CA ILE A 207 5.64 10.09 11.45
C ILE A 207 4.42 9.33 12.00
N ASN A 208 4.49 8.01 12.00
CA ASN A 208 3.49 7.15 12.65
C ASN A 208 3.75 7.12 14.16
N PHE A 209 4.97 6.75 14.55
CA PHE A 209 5.42 6.79 15.94
C PHE A 209 6.96 6.87 16.01
N TYR A 210 7.47 7.14 17.20
CA TYR A 210 8.89 7.11 17.51
C TYR A 210 9.23 5.87 18.32
N ASP A 211 10.16 5.07 17.83
CA ASP A 211 10.75 3.94 18.52
C ASP A 211 12.05 4.39 19.21
N GLU A 212 12.14 4.21 20.53
CA GLU A 212 13.32 4.62 21.28
C GLU A 212 14.61 3.93 20.81
N THR A 213 14.49 2.70 20.33
CA THR A 213 15.59 1.86 19.84
C THR A 213 15.89 2.17 18.37
N ASN A 214 14.86 2.21 17.53
CA ASN A 214 15.02 2.23 16.08
C ASN A 214 14.84 3.63 15.45
N GLY A 215 14.36 4.62 16.19
CA GLY A 215 14.09 5.97 15.71
C GLY A 215 12.72 6.13 15.06
N VAL A 216 12.63 7.00 14.05
CA VAL A 216 11.37 7.38 13.40
C VAL A 216 10.82 6.24 12.55
N VAL A 217 9.52 5.95 12.72
CA VAL A 217 8.73 5.08 11.85
C VAL A 217 7.71 5.94 11.10
N LEU A 218 7.74 5.91 9.76
CA LEU A 218 6.81 6.66 8.92
C LEU A 218 5.47 5.96 8.78
N LYS A 219 4.43 6.74 8.48
CA LYS A 219 3.16 6.23 7.98
C LYS A 219 3.40 5.51 6.65
N LEU A 220 2.64 4.44 6.39
CA LEU A 220 2.72 3.74 5.12
C LEU A 220 2.12 4.61 4.01
N ASP A 221 2.66 4.48 2.80
CA ASP A 221 2.12 5.04 1.56
C ASP A 221 1.75 6.54 1.64
N ILE A 222 2.60 7.36 2.25
CA ILE A 222 2.32 8.80 2.44
C ILE A 222 2.05 9.54 1.11
N TRP A 223 2.54 9.02 -0.01
CA TRP A 223 2.31 9.54 -1.36
C TRP A 223 0.89 9.31 -1.90
N ARG A 224 0.07 8.43 -1.31
CA ARG A 224 -1.29 8.17 -1.82
C ARG A 224 -2.14 9.43 -1.74
N LYS A 225 -2.29 9.98 -0.53
CA LYS A 225 -3.13 11.17 -0.28
C LYS A 225 -2.40 12.50 -0.48
N ASN A 226 -1.06 12.50 -0.53
CA ASN A 226 -0.27 13.72 -0.63
C ASN A 226 0.43 13.85 -1.98
N GLU A 227 0.76 15.08 -2.38
CA GLU A 227 1.52 15.40 -3.60
C GLU A 227 3.00 15.09 -3.42
N ILE A 228 3.31 13.80 -3.29
CA ILE A 228 4.63 13.25 -3.02
C ILE A 228 4.91 12.16 -4.07
N ILE A 229 6.14 12.14 -4.56
CA ILE A 229 6.72 11.03 -5.33
C ILE A 229 7.67 10.29 -4.39
N GLN A 230 7.48 8.98 -4.21
CA GLN A 230 8.39 8.13 -3.45
C GLN A 230 9.34 7.41 -4.41
N LEU A 231 10.60 7.30 -4.01
CA LEU A 231 11.59 6.41 -4.61
C LEU A 231 12.08 5.43 -3.54
N SER A 232 11.91 4.13 -3.80
CA SER A 232 12.31 3.09 -2.87
C SER A 232 13.82 2.97 -2.70
N SER A 233 14.27 2.42 -1.58
CA SER A 233 15.62 1.86 -1.49
C SER A 233 15.84 0.74 -2.52
N PRO A 234 17.09 0.50 -2.94
CA PRO A 234 17.36 -0.46 -3.98
C PRO A 234 17.20 -1.87 -3.42
N THR A 235 16.46 -2.69 -4.15
CA THR A 235 16.43 -4.13 -3.92
C THR A 235 17.42 -4.80 -4.86
N ARG A 236 18.39 -5.54 -4.31
CA ARG A 236 19.34 -6.31 -5.13
C ARG A 236 18.63 -7.53 -5.71
N ILE A 237 18.53 -7.61 -7.04
CA ILE A 237 18.08 -8.82 -7.73
C ILE A 237 19.31 -9.52 -8.28
N MET A 238 19.74 -10.59 -7.59
CA MET A 238 20.85 -11.47 -7.99
C MET A 238 22.06 -10.68 -8.53
N ASP A 239 22.54 -11.03 -9.73
CA ASP A 239 23.63 -10.36 -10.45
C ASP A 239 23.12 -9.35 -11.52
N CYS A 240 21.80 -9.27 -11.72
CA CYS A 240 21.15 -8.38 -12.69
C CYS A 240 21.34 -6.88 -12.37
N GLY A 241 21.32 -6.51 -11.09
CA GLY A 241 21.48 -5.12 -10.65
C GLY A 241 20.61 -4.71 -9.45
N LEU A 242 20.43 -3.40 -9.31
CA LEU A 242 19.62 -2.78 -8.26
C LEU A 242 18.27 -2.34 -8.83
N VAL A 243 17.19 -2.68 -8.13
CA VAL A 243 15.82 -2.42 -8.54
C VAL A 243 15.20 -1.36 -7.66
N TYR A 244 14.60 -0.38 -8.31
CA TYR A 244 13.94 0.76 -7.71
C TYR A 244 12.48 0.79 -8.11
N TYR A 245 11.63 1.21 -7.18
CA TYR A 245 10.23 1.51 -7.40
C TYR A 245 10.02 3.02 -7.23
N ILE A 246 9.26 3.62 -8.15
CA ILE A 246 8.85 5.02 -8.07
C ILE A 246 7.33 5.05 -8.00
N ASP A 247 6.81 5.53 -6.88
CA ASP A 247 5.40 5.46 -6.55
C ASP A 247 4.80 6.85 -6.38
N PHE A 248 3.66 7.09 -7.01
CA PHE A 248 2.84 8.27 -6.80
C PHE A 248 1.41 8.04 -7.31
N CYS A 249 0.49 8.94 -6.92
CA CYS A 249 -0.84 9.00 -7.52
C CYS A 249 -1.14 10.40 -8.00
N ASN A 250 -1.83 10.55 -9.13
CA ASN A 250 -2.44 11.82 -9.52
C ASN A 250 -3.88 11.96 -9.01
N GLN A 251 -4.43 10.89 -8.43
CA GLN A 251 -5.74 10.84 -7.82
C GLN A 251 -5.66 10.10 -6.49
N TYR A 252 -6.54 10.41 -5.57
CA TYR A 252 -6.68 9.67 -4.32
C TYR A 252 -8.16 9.47 -4.00
N LEU A 253 -8.42 8.58 -3.05
CA LEU A 253 -9.77 8.35 -2.55
C LEU A 253 -10.01 9.13 -1.27
N ASP A 254 -11.09 9.88 -1.26
CA ASP A 254 -11.65 10.52 -0.07
C ASP A 254 -13.08 10.00 0.12
N LYS A 255 -13.29 9.18 1.15
CA LYS A 255 -14.62 8.66 1.54
C LYS A 255 -15.40 8.01 0.40
N GLY A 256 -14.70 7.29 -0.49
CA GLY A 256 -15.30 6.59 -1.63
C GLY A 256 -15.46 7.44 -2.90
N GLU A 257 -15.00 8.68 -2.89
CA GLU A 257 -14.93 9.54 -4.08
C GLU A 257 -13.49 9.69 -4.57
N VAL A 258 -13.31 9.61 -5.89
CA VAL A 258 -12.00 9.84 -6.51
C VAL A 258 -11.79 11.33 -6.65
N THR A 259 -10.74 11.84 -6.02
CA THR A 259 -10.35 13.24 -6.05
C THR A 259 -9.03 13.39 -6.80
N ASP A 260 -8.98 14.33 -7.75
CA ASP A 260 -7.75 14.70 -8.43
C ASP A 260 -6.82 15.47 -7.49
N LYS A 261 -5.51 15.22 -7.58
CA LYS A 261 -4.49 16.11 -7.02
C LYS A 261 -4.38 17.37 -7.89
N SER A 262 -3.59 18.34 -7.47
CA SER A 262 -3.45 19.60 -8.20
C SER A 262 -2.92 19.39 -9.62
N ASN A 263 -3.30 20.32 -10.50
CA ASN A 263 -2.79 20.34 -11.88
C ASN A 263 -1.27 20.52 -11.90
N GLU A 264 -0.71 21.26 -10.93
CA GLU A 264 0.72 21.45 -10.76
C GLU A 264 1.43 20.12 -10.53
N PHE A 265 0.90 19.26 -9.66
CA PHE A 265 1.44 17.93 -9.43
C PHE A 265 1.30 17.03 -10.66
N GLU A 266 0.17 17.10 -11.38
CA GLU A 266 0.00 16.38 -12.65
C GLU A 266 1.05 16.81 -13.69
N GLN A 267 1.35 18.10 -13.81
CA GLN A 267 2.40 18.59 -14.72
C GLN A 267 3.80 18.09 -14.32
N ILE A 268 4.11 18.07 -13.01
CA ILE A 268 5.38 17.54 -12.50
C ILE A 268 5.53 16.06 -12.88
N THR A 269 4.50 15.25 -12.65
CA THR A 269 4.56 13.81 -12.94
C THR A 269 4.60 13.52 -14.45
N ILE A 270 4.00 14.38 -15.29
CA ILE A 270 4.16 14.33 -16.75
C ILE A 270 5.59 14.64 -17.17
N GLN A 271 6.20 15.71 -16.64
CA GLN A 271 7.58 16.06 -16.94
C GLN A 271 8.54 14.96 -16.51
N LEU A 272 8.35 14.40 -15.31
CA LEU A 272 9.10 13.26 -14.84
C LEU A 272 8.98 12.06 -15.78
N LYS A 273 7.75 11.69 -16.17
CA LYS A 273 7.52 10.58 -17.08
C LYS A 273 8.21 10.76 -18.43
N ASN A 274 8.18 11.97 -18.98
CA ASN A 274 8.82 12.26 -20.26
C ASN A 274 10.35 12.14 -20.15
N TRP A 275 10.94 12.75 -19.11
CA TRP A 275 12.37 12.62 -18.85
C TRP A 275 12.80 11.16 -18.66
N MET A 276 12.03 10.37 -17.91
CA MET A 276 12.30 8.94 -17.72
C MET A 276 12.29 8.16 -19.05
N LYS A 277 11.35 8.47 -19.96
CA LYS A 277 11.28 7.85 -21.30
C LYS A 277 12.44 8.23 -22.20
N ASP A 278 12.86 9.49 -22.12
CA ASP A 278 13.93 10.00 -22.97
C ASP A 278 15.31 9.53 -22.49
N THR A 279 15.45 9.26 -21.19
CA THR A 279 16.72 8.90 -20.55
C THR A 279 16.94 7.38 -20.48
N PHE A 280 15.88 6.59 -20.27
CA PHE A 280 16.00 5.16 -19.95
C PHE A 280 15.37 4.22 -20.98
N VAL A 281 15.79 2.95 -20.94
CA VAL A 281 15.27 1.88 -21.80
C VAL A 281 13.93 1.38 -21.28
N THR A 282 12.89 1.39 -22.13
CA THR A 282 11.52 0.99 -21.75
C THR A 282 11.06 -0.37 -22.31
N LYS A 283 12.00 -1.22 -22.70
CA LYS A 283 11.70 -2.46 -23.44
C LYS A 283 11.05 -3.57 -22.59
N ARG A 284 11.12 -3.47 -21.26
CA ARG A 284 10.57 -4.45 -20.32
C ARG A 284 9.07 -4.24 -20.06
N GLY A 285 8.56 -3.04 -20.32
CA GLY A 285 7.15 -2.69 -20.17
C GLY A 285 6.92 -1.18 -20.19
N THR A 286 5.66 -0.76 -20.30
CA THR A 286 5.27 0.68 -20.35
C THR A 286 5.51 1.45 -19.05
N HIS A 287 5.80 0.72 -17.97
CA HIS A 287 6.11 1.22 -16.62
C HIS A 287 7.51 0.80 -16.17
N CYS A 288 8.37 0.41 -17.12
CA CYS A 288 9.75 0.01 -16.84
C CYS A 288 10.72 1.04 -17.44
N PHE A 289 11.68 1.51 -16.65
CA PHE A 289 12.65 2.52 -17.08
C PHE A 289 14.05 2.11 -16.64
N ASP A 290 14.66 1.23 -17.42
CA ASP A 290 15.91 0.58 -17.05
C ASP A 290 17.11 1.36 -17.60
N GLY A 291 18.16 1.50 -16.78
CA GLY A 291 19.48 1.94 -17.22
C GLY A 291 20.00 1.00 -18.30
N LYS A 292 20.70 1.54 -19.30
CA LYS A 292 21.09 0.76 -20.49
C LYS A 292 21.92 -0.48 -20.11
N GLU A 293 22.93 -0.30 -19.26
CA GLU A 293 23.83 -1.38 -18.84
C GLU A 293 23.10 -2.44 -18.00
N ALA A 294 22.27 -2.00 -17.06
CA ALA A 294 21.46 -2.90 -16.23
C ALA A 294 20.46 -3.72 -17.07
N TYR A 295 19.83 -3.10 -18.07
CA TYR A 295 18.96 -3.79 -19.02
C TYR A 295 19.71 -4.83 -19.85
N GLU A 296 20.90 -4.50 -20.35
CA GLU A 296 21.73 -5.43 -21.13
C GLU A 296 22.13 -6.65 -20.30
N ARG A 297 22.52 -6.46 -19.02
CA ARG A 297 22.79 -7.57 -18.09
C ARG A 297 21.56 -8.45 -17.84
N PHE A 298 20.42 -7.84 -17.53
CA PHE A 298 19.17 -8.56 -17.31
C PHE A 298 18.78 -9.43 -18.51
N MET A 299 18.93 -8.91 -19.73
CA MET A 299 18.64 -9.66 -20.95
C MET A 299 19.66 -10.77 -21.21
N ALA A 300 20.92 -10.59 -20.85
CA ALA A 300 21.95 -11.63 -20.98
C ALA A 300 21.63 -12.84 -20.09
N GLU A 301 21.26 -12.62 -18.82
CA GLU A 301 20.90 -13.68 -17.88
C GLU A 301 19.65 -14.46 -18.33
N ARG A 302 18.62 -13.76 -18.86
CA ARG A 302 17.42 -14.43 -19.40
C ARG A 302 17.68 -15.33 -20.60
N ASN A 303 18.76 -15.11 -21.35
CA ASN A 303 19.10 -15.93 -22.52
C ASN A 303 19.97 -17.14 -22.15
N THR A 304 20.44 -17.21 -20.90
CA THR A 304 21.20 -18.35 -20.36
C THR A 304 20.34 -19.37 -19.61
N GLU A 305 19.08 -19.05 -19.33
CA GLU A 305 18.04 -19.96 -18.79
C GLU A 305 17.21 -20.61 -19.91
#